data_AF-F8GVC1-F1
#
_entry.id   AF-F8GVC1-F1
#
_cell.length_a   1.000
_cell.length_b   1.000
_cell.length_c   1.000
_cell.angle_alpha   90.00
_cell.angle_beta   90.00
_cell.angle_gamma   90.00
#
_symmetry.space_group_name_H-M   'P 1'
#
loop_
_entity.id
_entity.type
_entity.pdbx_description
1 polymer ?
#
loop_
_entity_poly.entity_id
_entity_poly.type
_entity_poly.pdbx_seq_one_letter_code
_entity_poly.pdbx_strand_id
1 'polypeptide(L)'
;MSVRERVEAALKVARSENPSSRISVSELSRLAGVSRANLYTSHRDIVASLQSSPKKGHPRQPSADPSQKLKQLRIELRDQVRKNRALVYLVIELRAELQRTRNQLAEEKQSKGAREKRR
;
A
#
# COMPACT_ATOMS: atom_id res chain seq x y z
N MET A 1 17.92 -5.99 6.27
CA MET A 1 17.49 -5.93 4.86
C MET A 1 18.63 -5.42 4.01
N SER A 2 19.23 -6.29 3.21
CA SER A 2 20.31 -5.94 2.29
C SER A 2 19.80 -5.20 1.05
N VAL A 3 20.69 -4.51 0.33
CA VAL A 3 20.33 -3.86 -0.94
C VAL A 3 19.81 -4.89 -1.95
N ARG A 4 20.46 -6.06 -2.01
CA ARG A 4 20.07 -7.16 -2.90
C ARG A 4 18.64 -7.62 -2.62
N GLU A 5 18.30 -7.86 -1.36
CA GLU A 5 16.93 -8.23 -0.94
C GLU A 5 15.89 -7.20 -1.37
N ARG A 6 16.19 -5.90 -1.23
CA ARG A 6 15.27 -4.82 -1.66
C ARG A 6 15.05 -4.83 -3.17
N VAL A 7 16.11 -5.06 -3.94
CA VAL A 7 16.04 -5.12 -5.41
C VAL A 7 15.25 -6.35 -5.86
N GLU A 8 15.47 -7.51 -5.25
CA GLU A 8 14.73 -8.73 -5.56
C GLU A 8 13.25 -8.64 -5.17
N ALA A 9 12.94 -8.04 -4.02
CA ALA A 9 11.57 -7.76 -3.60
C ALA A 9 10.87 -6.79 -4.57
N ALA A 10 11.55 -5.70 -4.97
CA ALA A 10 11.04 -4.77 -5.96
C ALA A 10 10.78 -5.44 -7.31
N LEU A 11 11.65 -6.36 -7.74
CA LEU A 11 11.46 -7.12 -8.96
C LEU A 11 10.24 -8.04 -8.89
N LYS A 12 9.99 -8.69 -7.74
CA LYS A 12 8.81 -9.53 -7.54
C LYS A 12 7.51 -8.72 -7.59
N VAL A 13 7.47 -7.58 -6.93
CA VAL A 13 6.30 -6.66 -6.94
C VAL A 13 6.03 -6.15 -8.36
N ALA A 14 7.05 -5.67 -9.05
CA ALA A 14 6.91 -5.16 -10.41
C ALA A 14 6.40 -6.25 -11.38
N ARG A 15 6.84 -7.50 -11.21
CA ARG A 15 6.34 -8.65 -11.99
C ARG A 15 4.92 -9.06 -11.59
N SER A 16 4.50 -8.89 -10.35
CA SER A 16 3.11 -9.21 -9.96
C SER A 16 2.11 -8.18 -10.45
N GLU A 17 2.48 -6.89 -10.46
CA GLU A 17 1.61 -5.82 -10.93
C GLU A 17 1.51 -5.81 -12.46
N ASN A 18 2.61 -6.09 -13.16
CA ASN A 18 2.68 -6.11 -14.61
C ASN A 18 3.49 -7.31 -15.12
N PRO A 19 2.90 -8.53 -15.10
CA PRO A 19 3.61 -9.76 -15.47
C PRO A 19 4.14 -9.76 -16.92
N SER A 20 3.56 -8.92 -17.77
CA SER A 20 3.89 -8.84 -19.20
C SER A 20 4.75 -7.63 -19.56
N SER A 21 5.00 -6.68 -18.66
CA SER A 21 5.78 -5.48 -18.98
C SER A 21 7.26 -5.71 -18.73
N ARG A 22 8.10 -5.14 -19.61
CA ARG A 22 9.55 -5.18 -19.42
C ARG A 22 9.93 -4.12 -18.40
N ILE A 23 10.37 -4.57 -17.24
CA ILE A 23 10.87 -3.68 -16.18
C ILE A 23 12.19 -3.07 -16.65
N SER A 24 12.27 -1.74 -16.62
CA SER A 24 13.53 -1.04 -16.90
C SER A 24 14.41 -0.98 -15.65
N VAL A 25 15.74 -0.91 -15.83
CA VAL A 25 16.69 -0.69 -14.71
C VAL A 25 16.34 0.58 -13.95
N SER A 26 15.85 1.58 -14.68
CA SER A 26 15.33 2.86 -14.18
C SER A 26 14.20 2.70 -13.17
N GLU A 27 13.21 1.91 -13.53
CA GLU A 27 12.01 1.65 -12.74
C GLU A 27 12.35 0.79 -11.53
N LEU A 28 13.18 -0.25 -11.73
CA LEU A 28 13.67 -1.08 -10.64
C LEU A 28 14.47 -0.29 -9.60
N SER A 29 15.31 0.66 -10.04
CA SER A 29 16.08 1.54 -9.14
C SER A 29 15.17 2.41 -8.27
N ARG A 30 14.05 2.89 -8.84
CA ARG A 30 13.08 3.71 -8.13
C ARG A 30 12.29 2.89 -7.12
N LEU A 31 11.83 1.70 -7.51
CA LEU A 31 11.07 0.79 -6.64
C LEU A 31 11.91 0.25 -5.47
N ALA A 32 13.19 -0.02 -5.70
CA ALA A 32 14.10 -0.54 -4.68
C ALA A 32 14.76 0.55 -3.82
N GLY A 33 14.55 1.83 -4.15
CA GLY A 33 15.12 2.98 -3.44
C GLY A 33 16.66 3.02 -3.50
N VAL A 34 17.24 2.67 -4.66
CA VAL A 34 18.70 2.64 -4.86
C VAL A 34 19.11 3.39 -6.13
N SER A 35 20.34 3.92 -6.12
CA SER A 35 20.87 4.59 -7.31
C SER A 35 21.10 3.59 -8.45
N ARG A 36 20.89 4.03 -9.69
CA ARG A 36 21.21 3.22 -10.88
C ARG A 36 22.68 2.83 -10.93
N ALA A 37 23.57 3.74 -10.51
CA ALA A 37 25.00 3.47 -10.44
C ALA A 37 25.29 2.24 -9.55
N ASN A 38 24.63 2.14 -8.39
CA ASN A 38 24.81 0.99 -7.50
C ASN A 38 24.32 -0.34 -8.14
N LEU A 39 23.25 -0.30 -8.94
CA LEU A 39 22.80 -1.49 -9.68
C LEU A 39 23.81 -1.91 -10.74
N TYR A 40 24.37 -0.97 -11.51
CA TYR A 40 25.36 -1.28 -12.54
C TYR A 40 26.73 -1.71 -11.99
N THR A 41 27.08 -1.31 -10.76
CA THR A 41 28.37 -1.65 -10.15
C THR A 41 28.29 -2.91 -9.30
N SER A 42 27.29 -3.00 -8.42
CA SER A 42 27.23 -4.03 -7.36
C SER A 42 26.29 -5.18 -7.69
N HIS A 43 25.36 -5.01 -8.65
CA HIS A 43 24.30 -5.97 -8.95
C HIS A 43 24.13 -6.19 -10.47
N ARG A 44 25.26 -6.40 -11.16
CA ARG A 44 25.31 -6.61 -12.61
C ARG A 44 24.56 -7.85 -13.08
N ASP A 45 24.52 -8.88 -12.24
CA ASP A 45 23.75 -10.11 -12.44
C ASP A 45 22.26 -9.83 -12.63
N ILE A 46 21.69 -8.93 -11.82
CA ILE A 46 20.28 -8.54 -11.91
C ILE A 46 20.02 -7.74 -13.20
N VAL A 47 20.93 -6.84 -13.57
CA VAL A 47 20.84 -6.05 -14.81
C VAL A 47 20.90 -6.98 -16.04
N ALA A 48 21.81 -7.95 -16.04
CA ALA A 48 21.93 -8.94 -17.11
C ALA A 48 20.64 -9.76 -17.26
N SER A 49 20.03 -10.20 -16.16
CA SER A 49 18.75 -10.93 -16.16
C SER A 49 17.59 -10.12 -16.79
N LEU A 50 17.55 -8.81 -16.55
CA LEU A 50 16.56 -7.91 -17.17
C LEU A 50 16.78 -7.75 -18.68
N GLN A 51 18.03 -7.79 -19.13
CA GLN A 51 18.40 -7.62 -20.53
C GLN A 51 18.25 -8.91 -21.35
N SER A 52 18.54 -10.07 -20.75
CA SER A 52 18.47 -11.39 -21.39
C SER A 52 17.04 -11.91 -21.57
N SER A 53 16.05 -11.28 -20.93
CA SER A 53 14.65 -11.63 -21.10
C SER A 53 14.25 -11.44 -22.58
N PRO A 54 13.94 -12.51 -23.34
CA PRO A 54 13.75 -12.44 -24.78
C PRO A 54 12.62 -11.48 -25.12
N LYS A 55 12.81 -10.70 -26.20
CA LYS A 55 11.74 -9.93 -26.85
C LYS A 55 10.72 -10.93 -27.40
N LYS A 56 9.82 -11.46 -26.56
CA LYS A 56 8.60 -12.07 -27.06
C LYS A 56 7.80 -10.95 -27.70
N GLY A 57 7.94 -10.81 -29.02
CA GLY A 57 7.03 -10.02 -29.83
C GLY A 57 5.63 -10.55 -29.54
N HIS A 58 4.84 -9.76 -28.82
CA HIS A 58 3.50 -10.17 -28.49
C HIS A 58 2.67 -10.22 -29.79
N PRO A 59 1.92 -11.31 -30.04
CA PRO A 59 0.71 -11.17 -30.81
C PRO A 59 -0.13 -10.15 -30.06
N ARG A 60 -0.58 -9.10 -30.77
CA ARG A 60 -1.47 -8.07 -30.24
C ARG A 60 -2.70 -8.80 -29.69
N GLN A 61 -2.75 -9.07 -28.39
CA GLN A 61 -3.98 -9.56 -27.75
C GLN A 61 -5.07 -8.56 -28.12
N PRO A 62 -6.29 -9.00 -28.48
CA PRO A 62 -7.39 -8.08 -28.71
C PRO A 62 -7.51 -7.24 -27.44
N SER A 63 -7.21 -5.94 -27.55
CA SER A 63 -7.21 -5.04 -26.41
C SER A 63 -8.61 -5.13 -25.80
N ALA A 64 -8.73 -5.73 -24.62
CA ALA A 64 -9.95 -5.68 -23.84
C ALA A 64 -10.39 -4.22 -23.82
N ASP A 65 -11.61 -3.97 -24.29
CA ASP A 65 -12.10 -2.63 -24.60
C ASP A 65 -11.79 -1.70 -23.42
N PRO A 66 -10.91 -0.69 -23.59
CA PRO A 66 -10.46 0.16 -22.49
C PRO A 66 -11.63 0.83 -21.77
N SER A 67 -12.75 0.99 -22.48
CA SER A 67 -14.03 1.46 -21.97
C SER A 67 -14.61 0.55 -20.87
N GLN A 68 -14.47 -0.77 -21.00
CA GLN A 68 -14.95 -1.74 -20.00
C GLN A 68 -14.08 -1.72 -18.73
N LYS A 69 -12.76 -1.65 -18.90
CA LYS A 69 -11.82 -1.56 -17.78
C LYS A 69 -12.02 -0.26 -16.98
N LEU A 70 -12.25 0.86 -17.66
CA LEU A 70 -12.59 2.13 -17.01
C LEU A 70 -13.93 2.07 -16.26
N LYS A 71 -14.94 1.38 -16.80
CA LYS A 71 -16.22 1.17 -16.10
C LYS A 71 -16.03 0.35 -14.82
N GLN A 72 -15.26 -0.74 -14.87
CA GLN A 72 -14.95 -1.56 -13.70
C GLN A 72 -14.21 -0.76 -12.63
N LEU A 73 -13.16 -0.01 -13.01
CA LEU A 73 -12.42 0.84 -12.08
C LEU A 73 -13.30 1.93 -11.43
N ARG A 74 -14.27 2.50 -12.17
CA ARG A 74 -15.23 3.46 -11.61
C ARG A 74 -16.23 2.83 -10.62
N ILE A 75 -16.57 1.57 -10.81
CA ILE A 75 -17.43 0.83 -9.87
C ILE A 75 -16.61 0.55 -8.60
N GLU A 76 -15.42 -0.01 -8.77
CA GLU A 76 -14.53 -0.33 -7.66
C GLU A 76 -14.17 0.91 -6.82
N LEU A 77 -13.87 2.04 -7.48
CA LEU A 77 -13.61 3.31 -6.79
C LEU A 77 -14.83 3.76 -5.96
N ARG A 78 -16.04 3.64 -6.50
CA ARG A 78 -17.26 3.99 -5.76
C ARG A 78 -17.48 3.11 -4.54
N ASP A 79 -17.22 1.81 -4.68
CA ASP A 79 -17.33 0.86 -3.57
C ASP A 79 -16.28 1.14 -2.49
N GLN A 80 -15.05 1.46 -2.87
CA GLN A 80 -14.00 1.84 -1.92
C GLN A 80 -14.33 3.15 -1.21
N VAL A 81 -14.84 4.15 -1.91
CA VAL A 81 -15.31 5.40 -1.28
C VAL A 81 -16.44 5.14 -0.29
N ARG A 82 -17.39 4.25 -0.63
CA ARG A 82 -18.48 3.86 0.27
C ARG A 82 -17.95 3.17 1.53
N LYS A 83 -17.03 2.22 1.38
CA LYS A 83 -16.38 1.53 2.51
C LYS A 83 -15.63 2.50 3.40
N ASN A 84 -14.84 3.41 2.81
CA ASN A 84 -14.09 4.42 3.57
C ASN A 84 -15.01 5.35 4.36
N ARG A 85 -16.14 5.78 3.77
CA ARG A 85 -17.13 6.60 4.51
C ARG A 85 -17.72 5.84 5.69
N ALA A 86 -18.08 4.57 5.52
CA ALA A 86 -18.60 3.75 6.61
C ALA A 86 -17.58 3.60 7.75
N LEU A 87 -16.30 3.37 7.41
CA LEU A 87 -15.21 3.30 8.40
C LEU A 87 -15.04 4.62 9.16
N VAL A 88 -15.14 5.77 8.48
CA VAL A 88 -15.06 7.07 9.13
C VAL A 88 -16.20 7.26 10.14
N TYR A 89 -17.44 6.92 9.78
CA TYR A 89 -18.56 6.99 10.72
C TYR A 89 -18.35 6.09 11.93
N LEU A 90 -17.91 4.85 11.72
CA LEU A 90 -17.62 3.93 12.81
C LEU A 90 -16.55 4.49 13.76
N VAL A 91 -15.48 5.09 13.22
CA VAL A 91 -14.43 5.71 14.03
C VAL A 91 -14.97 6.90 14.84
N ILE A 92 -15.89 7.69 14.29
CA ILE A 92 -16.53 8.80 15.01
C ILE A 92 -17.35 8.28 16.19
N GLU A 93 -18.19 7.26 15.97
CA GLU A 93 -19.00 6.65 17.02
C GLU A 93 -18.14 6.05 18.14
N LEU A 94 -17.10 5.27 17.77
CA LEU A 94 -16.19 4.68 18.75
C LEU A 94 -15.43 5.75 19.55
N ARG A 95 -15.06 6.86 18.92
CA ARG A 95 -14.44 7.99 19.65
C ARG A 95 -15.42 8.64 20.61
N ALA A 96 -16.68 8.81 20.22
CA ALA A 96 -17.71 9.36 21.07
C ALA A 96 -17.98 8.45 22.28
N GLU A 97 -18.06 7.14 22.07
CA GLU A 97 -18.20 6.15 23.16
C GLU A 97 -17.01 6.18 24.12
N LEU A 98 -15.78 6.12 23.58
CA LEU A 98 -14.57 6.21 24.41
C LEU A 98 -14.54 7.50 25.23
N GLN A 99 -14.98 8.63 24.66
CA GLN A 99 -15.05 9.88 25.38
C GLN A 99 -16.08 9.83 26.51
N ARG A 100 -17.27 9.25 26.27
CA ARG A 100 -18.30 9.06 27.31
C ARG A 100 -17.78 8.20 28.45
N THR A 101 -17.15 7.06 28.15
CA THR A 101 -16.58 6.16 29.18
C THR A 101 -15.46 6.85 29.96
N ARG A 102 -14.60 7.63 29.30
CA ARG A 102 -13.55 8.40 29.98
C ARG A 102 -14.12 9.45 30.92
N ASN A 103 -15.18 10.15 30.51
CA ASN A 103 -15.84 11.14 31.34
C ASN A 103 -16.49 10.49 32.58
N GLN A 104 -17.20 9.37 32.40
CA GLN A 104 -17.80 8.60 33.51
C GLN A 104 -16.73 8.14 34.52
N LEU A 105 -15.61 7.59 34.05
CA LEU A 105 -14.49 7.20 34.91
C LEU A 105 -13.86 8.38 35.67
N ALA A 106 -13.82 9.57 35.05
CA ALA A 106 -13.33 10.77 35.71
C ALA A 106 -14.29 11.24 36.82
N GLU A 107 -15.59 11.23 36.56
CA GLU A 107 -16.64 11.57 37.53
C GLU A 107 -16.66 10.61 38.73
N GLU A 108 -16.51 9.30 38.48
CA GLU A 108 -16.38 8.29 39.54
C GLU A 108 -15.13 8.50 40.42
N LYS A 109 -14.00 8.86 39.81
CA LYS A 109 -12.78 9.18 40.57
C LYS A 109 -12.94 10.44 41.42
N GLN A 110 -13.57 11.48 40.88
CA GLN A 110 -13.83 12.73 41.61
C GLN A 110 -14.79 12.51 42.78
N SER A 111 -15.87 11.74 42.58
CA SER A 111 -16.84 11.46 43.64
C SER A 111 -16.27 10.60 44.78
N LYS A 112 -15.40 9.62 44.46
CA LYS A 112 -14.67 8.83 45.47
C LYS A 112 -13.67 9.69 46.25
N GLY A 113 -12.87 10.51 45.58
CA GLY A 113 -11.93 11.43 46.23
C GLY A 113 -12.61 12.50 47.10
N ALA A 114 -13.81 12.96 46.72
CA ALA A 114 -14.60 13.91 47.51
C ALA A 114 -15.20 13.28 48.78
N ARG A 115 -15.54 11.98 48.74
CA ARG A 115 -16.02 11.24 49.92
C ARG A 115 -14.90 10.96 50.93
N GLU A 116 -13.70 10.70 50.44
CA GLU A 116 -12.53 10.39 51.28
C GLU A 116 -12.02 11.62 52.05
N LYS A 117 -12.12 12.83 51.48
CA LYS A 117 -11.78 14.09 52.16
C LYS A 117 -12.79 14.56 53.22
N ARG A 118 -13.95 13.92 53.34
CA ARG A 118 -15.01 14.27 54.30
C ARG A 118 -15.04 13.37 55.54
N ARG A 119 -14.15 12.38 55.62
CA ARG A 119 -13.92 11.55 56.80
C ARG A 119 -12.64 11.99 57.49
#